data_AF-A0A127Q3P9-F1
#
_entry.id   AF-A0A127Q3P9-F1
#
_cell.length_a   1.000
_cell.length_b   1.000
_cell.length_c   1.000
_cell.angle_alpha   90.00
_cell.angle_beta   90.00
_cell.angle_gamma   90.00
#
_symmetry.space_group_name_H-M   'P 1'
#
loop_
_entity.id
_entity.type
_entity.pdbx_description
1 polymer ?
#
loop_
_entity_poly.entity_id
_entity_poly.type
_entity_poly.pdbx_seq_one_letter_code
_entity_poly.pdbx_strand_id
1 'polypeptide(L)'
;MLDCFECGLNGKWYEPPVSLAGPAKSFHASVHHSSAIYFKTNILSSTFIPHKYLSRDTFKRFVLDFLTFGNGYLEKRTSLSRLPLQLNHSLAKYMRRGKDLDTYYFVSGWQQEYAFDKGSVFHLMDPDLNQEVYGVPQYLSALQSAWLNGNPPTKKHQLKVEFS
;
A
#
# COMPACT_ATOMS: atom_id res chain seq x y z
N MET A 1 -4.01 17.51 16.14
CA MET A 1 -3.90 16.04 16.00
C MET A 1 -5.15 15.42 15.34
N LEU A 2 -6.23 16.18 15.14
CA LEU A 2 -7.45 15.76 14.43
C LEU A 2 -7.53 16.29 12.98
N ASP A 3 -6.72 17.28 12.61
CA ASP A 3 -6.88 18.01 11.33
C ASP A 3 -6.51 17.21 10.07
N CYS A 4 -5.78 16.09 10.20
CA CYS A 4 -5.40 15.28 9.04
C CYS A 4 -6.50 14.29 8.61
N PHE A 5 -7.41 13.91 9.52
CA PHE A 5 -8.45 12.92 9.22
C PHE A 5 -9.63 13.50 8.42
N GLU A 6 -9.98 14.77 8.64
CA GLU A 6 -11.10 15.40 7.93
C GLU A 6 -10.78 15.65 6.45
N CYS A 7 -9.53 15.96 6.10
CA CYS A 7 -9.10 16.20 4.71
C CYS A 7 -9.02 14.93 3.84
N GLY A 8 -8.99 13.74 4.45
CA GLY A 8 -8.85 12.47 3.73
C GLY A 8 -10.15 11.69 3.52
N LEU A 9 -11.27 12.11 4.13
CA LEU A 9 -12.51 11.34 4.14
C LEU A 9 -13.36 11.62 2.89
N ASN A 10 -13.42 10.67 1.95
CA ASN A 10 -14.24 10.78 0.74
C ASN A 10 -15.71 10.36 0.99
N GLY A 11 -16.29 10.73 2.14
CA GLY A 11 -17.63 10.38 2.59
C GLY A 11 -17.85 8.91 3.03
N LYS A 12 -17.20 7.94 2.36
CA LYS A 12 -17.28 6.50 2.67
C LYS A 12 -16.02 5.93 3.34
N TRP A 13 -14.84 6.37 2.90
CA TRP A 13 -13.55 5.85 3.36
C TRP A 13 -12.50 6.96 3.44
N TYR A 14 -11.39 6.66 4.11
CA TYR A 14 -10.20 7.48 4.11
C TYR A 14 -9.37 7.20 2.86
N GLU A 15 -8.92 8.25 2.18
CA GLU A 15 -7.92 8.13 1.13
C GLU A 15 -6.53 7.86 1.73
N PRO A 16 -5.70 7.02 1.08
CA PRO A 16 -4.32 6.80 1.50
C PRO A 16 -3.54 8.13 1.53
N PRO A 17 -2.59 8.30 2.47
CA PRO A 17 -1.81 9.54 2.60
C PRO A 17 -0.97 9.86 1.38
N VAL A 18 -0.64 8.84 0.58
CA VAL A 18 0.16 8.95 -0.64
C VAL A 18 -0.46 8.10 -1.75
N SER A 19 -0.31 8.55 -2.99
CA SER A 19 -0.80 7.77 -4.14
C SER A 19 -0.07 6.44 -4.22
N LEU A 20 -0.80 5.34 -4.03
CA LEU A 20 -0.28 3.96 -4.14
C LEU A 20 0.24 3.61 -5.55
N ALA A 21 -0.06 4.44 -6.55
CA ALA A 21 0.50 4.32 -7.89
C ALA A 21 2.01 4.64 -7.94
N GLY A 22 2.48 5.56 -7.08
CA GLY A 22 3.90 5.93 -6.99
C GLY A 22 4.77 4.75 -6.56
N PRO A 23 4.54 4.17 -5.36
CA PRO A 23 5.25 2.98 -4.89
C PRO A 23 5.18 1.80 -5.87
N ALA A 24 4.01 1.54 -6.48
CA ALA A 24 3.86 0.48 -7.47
C ALA A 24 4.74 0.70 -8.71
N LYS A 25 4.82 1.94 -9.23
CA LYS A 25 5.70 2.26 -10.37
C LYS A 25 7.18 2.20 -9.97
N SER A 26 7.53 2.74 -8.79
CA SER A 26 8.91 2.74 -8.29
C SER A 26 9.44 1.34 -8.00
N PHE A 27 8.57 0.43 -7.54
CA PHE A 27 8.90 -0.99 -7.38
C PHE A 27 9.44 -1.59 -8.69
N HIS A 28 8.77 -1.34 -9.81
CA HIS A 28 9.23 -1.84 -11.12
C HIS A 28 10.39 -1.03 -11.74
N ALA A 29 10.62 0.21 -11.30
CA ALA A 29 11.61 1.10 -11.90
C ALA A 29 13.05 0.89 -11.38
N SER A 30 13.23 0.39 -10.15
CA SER A 30 14.56 0.16 -9.57
C SER A 30 14.82 -1.34 -9.34
N VAL A 31 15.74 -1.90 -10.14
CA VAL A 31 16.15 -3.32 -10.08
C VAL A 31 16.76 -3.69 -8.72
N HIS A 32 17.53 -2.78 -8.12
CA HIS A 32 18.13 -2.99 -6.80
C HIS A 32 17.07 -2.96 -5.68
N HIS A 33 16.05 -2.12 -5.82
CA HIS A 33 15.00 -1.99 -4.83
C HIS A 33 14.03 -3.17 -4.86
N SER A 34 13.55 -3.54 -6.05
CA SER A 34 12.69 -4.71 -6.24
C SER A 34 13.37 -6.00 -5.81
N SER A 35 14.66 -6.19 -6.15
CA SER A 35 15.39 -7.40 -5.75
C SER A 35 15.53 -7.52 -4.23
N ALA A 36 15.78 -6.43 -3.51
CA ALA A 36 15.82 -6.43 -2.04
C ALA A 36 14.46 -6.78 -1.42
N ILE A 37 13.36 -6.26 -1.95
CA ILE A 37 12.01 -6.61 -1.48
C ILE A 37 11.69 -8.08 -1.78
N TYR A 38 11.99 -8.56 -2.99
CA TYR A 38 11.78 -9.97 -3.34
C TYR A 38 12.63 -10.90 -2.48
N PHE A 39 13.87 -10.52 -2.17
CA PHE A 39 14.74 -11.28 -1.28
C PHE A 39 14.12 -11.43 0.12
N LYS A 40 13.71 -10.32 0.75
CA LYS A 40 13.01 -10.35 2.05
C LYS A 40 11.73 -11.18 1.98
N THR A 41 10.93 -10.99 0.94
CA THR A 41 9.68 -11.74 0.71
C THR A 41 9.95 -13.24 0.61
N ASN A 42 11.00 -13.65 -0.10
CA ASN A 42 11.36 -15.05 -0.26
C ASN A 42 11.87 -15.67 1.05
N ILE A 43 12.64 -14.94 1.87
CA ILE A 43 13.07 -15.42 3.20
C ILE A 43 11.88 -15.60 4.14
N LEU A 44 10.99 -14.61 4.21
CA LEU A 44 9.78 -14.71 5.03
C LEU A 44 8.90 -15.87 4.53
N SER A 45 8.73 -15.97 3.22
CA SER A 45 7.97 -17.05 2.60
C SER A 45 8.63 -18.41 2.74
N SER A 46 9.94 -18.55 2.96
CA SER A 46 10.60 -19.84 3.18
C SER A 46 10.50 -20.31 4.63
N THR A 47 10.53 -19.36 5.57
CA THR A 47 10.38 -19.60 7.02
C THR A 47 8.93 -19.78 7.47
N PHE A 48 7.96 -19.42 6.63
CA PHE A 48 6.54 -19.60 6.92
C PHE A 48 6.16 -21.08 7.13
N ILE A 49 5.34 -21.37 8.13
CA ILE A 49 4.74 -22.69 8.34
C ILE A 49 3.31 -22.62 7.78
N PRO A 50 2.96 -23.38 6.72
CA PRO A 50 1.64 -23.30 6.10
C PRO A 50 0.54 -23.61 7.10
N HIS A 51 -0.54 -22.83 7.02
CA HIS A 51 -1.71 -23.02 7.86
C HIS A 51 -2.88 -23.53 7.02
N LYS A 52 -3.81 -24.26 7.63
CA LYS A 52 -5.02 -24.78 6.96
C LYS A 52 -5.77 -23.72 6.14
N TYR A 53 -5.77 -22.48 6.63
CA TYR A 53 -6.47 -21.36 6.00
C TYR A 53 -5.57 -20.40 5.22
N LEU A 54 -4.24 -20.54 5.30
CA LEU A 54 -3.30 -19.62 4.67
C LEU A 54 -2.18 -20.39 3.99
N SER A 55 -2.26 -20.42 2.65
CA SER A 55 -1.24 -21.06 1.83
C SER A 55 0.05 -20.24 1.83
N ARG A 56 1.18 -20.90 1.54
CA ARG A 56 2.47 -20.23 1.37
C ARG A 56 2.45 -19.19 0.24
N ASP A 57 1.75 -19.47 -0.86
CA ASP A 57 1.60 -18.52 -1.98
C ASP A 57 0.83 -17.26 -1.55
N THR A 58 -0.30 -17.44 -0.87
CA THR A 58 -1.09 -16.32 -0.35
C THR A 58 -0.29 -15.49 0.65
N PHE A 59 0.44 -16.15 1.56
CA PHE A 59 1.34 -15.48 2.49
C PHE A 59 2.43 -14.67 1.76
N LYS A 60 3.04 -15.25 0.72
CA LYS A 60 4.05 -14.57 -0.10
C LYS A 60 3.51 -13.28 -0.72
N ARG A 61 2.31 -13.31 -1.29
CA ARG A 61 1.65 -12.13 -1.87
C ARG A 61 1.33 -11.07 -0.82
N PHE A 62 0.80 -11.51 0.33
CA PHE A 62 0.50 -10.64 1.46
C PHE A 62 1.75 -9.90 1.97
N VAL A 63 2.86 -10.63 2.15
CA VAL A 63 4.14 -10.04 2.57
C VAL A 63 4.70 -9.08 1.52
N LEU A 64 4.59 -9.41 0.23
CA LEU A 64 5.03 -8.54 -0.85
C LEU A 64 4.31 -7.19 -0.82
N ASP A 65 2.98 -7.23 -0.66
CA ASP A 65 2.17 -6.02 -0.56
C ASP A 65 2.52 -5.21 0.69
N PHE A 66 2.68 -5.87 1.84
CA PHE A 66 3.11 -5.21 3.07
C PHE A 66 4.46 -4.51 2.90
N LEU A 67 5.48 -5.19 2.38
CA LEU A 67 6.81 -4.62 2.19
C LEU A 67 6.86 -3.52 1.12
N THR A 68 5.92 -3.52 0.17
CA THR A 68 5.85 -2.53 -0.92
C THR A 68 5.00 -1.32 -0.54
N PHE A 69 3.87 -1.52 0.13
CA PHE A 69 2.91 -0.44 0.39
C PHE A 69 2.85 -0.04 1.87
N GLY A 70 3.58 -0.71 2.77
CA GLY A 70 3.39 -0.57 4.21
C GLY A 70 2.03 -1.10 4.68
N ASN A 71 1.30 -1.80 3.80
CA ASN A 71 -0.05 -2.28 4.03
C ASN A 71 -0.23 -3.66 3.41
N GLY A 72 -0.73 -4.63 4.18
CA GLY A 72 -1.08 -5.96 3.72
C GLY A 72 -2.49 -6.33 4.18
N TYR A 73 -3.28 -6.95 3.30
CA TYR A 73 -4.66 -7.31 3.60
C TYR A 73 -4.94 -8.79 3.35
N LEU A 74 -5.67 -9.40 4.30
CA LEU A 74 -6.23 -10.75 4.18
C LEU A 74 -7.73 -10.71 4.41
N GLU A 75 -8.50 -11.15 3.43
CA GLU A 75 -9.94 -11.36 3.54
C GLU A 75 -10.24 -12.78 4.06
N LYS A 76 -10.99 -12.87 5.15
CA LYS A 76 -11.54 -14.13 5.67
C LYS A 76 -12.78 -14.53 4.87
N ARG A 77 -12.63 -15.52 4.00
CA ARG A 77 -13.78 -16.15 3.32
C ARG A 77 -14.44 -17.18 4.23
N THR A 78 -15.76 -17.12 4.32
CA THR A 78 -16.57 -18.06 5.08
C THR A 78 -17.56 -18.81 4.20
N SER A 79 -17.92 -20.03 4.60
CA SER A 79 -19.02 -20.78 3.98
C SER A 79 -20.38 -20.15 4.31
N LEU A 80 -21.43 -20.66 3.66
CA LEU A 80 -22.82 -20.33 4.03
C LEU A 80 -23.12 -20.63 5.51
N SER A 81 -22.45 -21.64 6.09
CA SER A 81 -22.52 -21.98 7.52
C SER A 81 -21.62 -21.14 8.42
N ARG A 82 -21.01 -20.06 7.91
CA ARG A 82 -20.10 -19.14 8.62
C ARG A 82 -18.80 -19.76 9.13
N LEU A 83 -18.44 -20.95 8.67
CA LEU A 83 -17.15 -21.56 8.99
C LEU A 83 -16.04 -20.92 8.14
N PRO A 84 -14.86 -20.64 8.73
CA PRO A 84 -13.73 -20.10 7.97
C PRO A 84 -13.27 -21.13 6.93
N LEU A 85 -13.24 -20.70 5.66
CA LEU A 85 -12.79 -21.52 4.53
C LEU A 85 -11.33 -21.25 4.20
N GLN A 86 -10.98 -19.97 4.03
CA GLN A 86 -9.67 -19.55 3.58
C GLN A 86 -9.43 -18.06 3.88
N LEU A 87 -8.16 -17.71 4.07
CA LEU A 87 -7.69 -16.33 4.03
C LEU A 87 -7.19 -16.04 2.61
N ASN A 88 -7.81 -15.07 1.95
CA ASN A 88 -7.43 -14.62 0.62
C ASN A 88 -6.67 -13.31 0.70
N HIS A 89 -5.66 -13.16 -0.13
CA HIS A 89 -4.93 -11.90 -0.23
C HIS A 89 -5.73 -10.88 -1.05
N SER A 90 -5.93 -9.69 -0.48
CA SER A 90 -6.52 -8.54 -1.19
C SER A 90 -5.42 -7.52 -1.51
N LEU A 91 -5.36 -7.10 -2.77
CA LEU A 91 -4.33 -6.20 -3.28
C LEU A 91 -4.39 -4.83 -2.58
N ALA A 92 -3.36 -4.49 -1.81
CA ALA A 92 -3.28 -3.30 -0.99
C ALA A 92 -3.46 -2.01 -1.80
N LYS A 93 -2.98 -1.98 -3.05
CA LYS A 93 -3.13 -0.86 -3.98
C LYS A 93 -4.59 -0.40 -4.16
N TYR A 94 -5.54 -1.33 -4.10
CA TYR A 94 -6.96 -1.07 -4.37
C TYR A 94 -7.83 -1.04 -3.11
N MET A 95 -7.26 -1.33 -1.95
CA MET A 95 -8.00 -1.32 -0.69
C MET A 95 -8.21 0.11 -0.19
N ARG A 96 -9.38 0.35 0.39
CA ARG A 96 -9.73 1.57 1.12
C ARG A 96 -10.36 1.21 2.47
N ARG A 97 -9.95 1.89 3.53
CA ARG A 97 -10.45 1.71 4.90
C ARG A 97 -11.58 2.69 5.16
N GLY A 98 -12.73 2.14 5.51
CA GLY A 98 -13.96 2.86 5.78
C GLY A 98 -13.85 3.82 6.97
N LYS A 99 -14.78 4.76 7.04
CA LYS A 99 -14.86 5.77 8.12
C LYS A 99 -14.99 5.16 9.51
N ASP A 100 -15.61 3.97 9.60
CA ASP A 100 -15.82 3.22 10.84
C ASP A 100 -14.61 2.36 11.22
N LEU A 101 -13.50 2.46 10.45
CA LEU A 101 -12.22 1.77 10.65
C LEU A 101 -12.26 0.24 10.62
N ASP A 102 -13.42 -0.34 10.30
CA ASP A 102 -13.68 -1.79 10.32
C ASP A 102 -14.27 -2.29 8.99
N THR A 103 -14.91 -1.40 8.23
CA THR A 103 -15.33 -1.68 6.86
C THR A 103 -14.18 -1.43 5.89
N TYR A 104 -14.03 -2.29 4.89
CA TYR A 104 -13.06 -2.11 3.81
C TYR A 104 -13.76 -2.11 2.46
N TYR A 105 -13.16 -1.42 1.50
CA TYR A 105 -13.64 -1.34 0.13
C TYR A 105 -12.52 -1.69 -0.84
N PHE A 106 -12.84 -2.41 -1.91
CA PHE A 106 -11.96 -2.64 -3.05
C PHE A 106 -12.38 -1.71 -4.18
N VAL A 107 -11.49 -0.80 -4.57
CA VAL A 107 -11.73 0.22 -5.59
C VAL A 107 -10.71 0.03 -6.72
N SER A 108 -11.10 -0.68 -7.77
CA SER A 108 -10.35 -0.71 -9.02
C SER A 108 -10.96 0.31 -9.96
N GLY A 109 -10.15 1.20 -10.57
CA GLY A 109 -10.63 2.44 -11.20
C GLY A 109 -11.71 2.31 -12.30
N TRP A 110 -11.99 1.10 -12.78
CA TRP A 110 -12.99 0.82 -13.83
C TRP A 110 -14.16 -0.05 -13.36
N GLN A 111 -14.11 -0.64 -12.15
CA GLN A 111 -15.20 -1.45 -11.62
C GLN A 111 -15.97 -0.71 -10.53
N GLN A 112 -17.20 -1.17 -10.33
CA GLN A 112 -18.00 -0.82 -9.17
C GLN A 112 -17.24 -1.18 -7.89
N GLU A 113 -17.20 -0.25 -6.95
CA GLU A 113 -16.63 -0.46 -5.62
C GLU A 113 -17.22 -1.72 -4.98
N TYR A 114 -16.38 -2.57 -4.42
CA TYR A 114 -16.82 -3.75 -3.67
C TYR A 114 -16.59 -3.52 -2.19
N ALA A 115 -17.67 -3.52 -1.40
CA ALA A 115 -17.58 -3.48 0.05
C ALA A 115 -17.38 -4.89 0.62
N PHE A 116 -16.37 -5.07 1.46
CA PHE A 116 -16.17 -6.31 2.20
C PHE A 116 -17.12 -6.39 3.39
N ASP A 117 -17.43 -7.61 3.83
CA ASP A 117 -18.18 -7.81 5.07
C ASP A 117 -17.41 -7.23 6.25
N LYS A 118 -18.12 -6.58 7.17
CA LYS A 118 -17.52 -5.97 8.36
C LYS A 118 -16.78 -7.01 9.21
N GLY A 119 -15.56 -6.69 9.63
CA GLY A 119 -14.70 -7.61 10.39
C GLY A 119 -14.21 -8.84 9.61
N SER A 120 -14.38 -8.88 8.27
CA SER A 120 -13.84 -9.95 7.42
C SER A 120 -12.41 -9.70 6.97
N VAL A 121 -11.91 -8.47 7.04
CA VAL A 121 -10.58 -8.11 6.56
C VAL A 121 -9.63 -7.92 7.73
N PHE A 122 -8.50 -8.62 7.69
CA PHE A 122 -7.33 -8.34 8.51
C PHE A 122 -6.41 -7.39 7.76
N HIS A 123 -6.01 -6.30 8.42
CA HIS A 123 -5.13 -5.27 7.88
C HIS A 123 -3.87 -5.20 8.73
N LEU A 124 -2.75 -5.62 8.14
CA LEU A 124 -1.42 -5.37 8.68
C LEU A 124 -0.90 -4.05 8.11
N MET A 125 -0.51 -3.13 8.98
CA MET A 125 0.02 -1.82 8.57
C MET A 125 1.32 -1.52 9.30
N ASP A 126 2.26 -0.92 8.59
CA ASP A 126 3.44 -0.31 9.19
C ASP A 126 3.01 0.89 10.04
N PRO A 127 3.60 1.11 11.22
CA PRO A 127 3.30 2.28 12.03
C PRO A 127 3.71 3.57 11.30
N ASP A 128 2.81 4.56 11.28
CA ASP A 128 3.07 5.92 10.80
C ASP A 128 2.97 6.89 11.98
N LEU A 129 3.82 7.91 11.99
CA LEU A 129 3.82 8.97 13.00
C LEU A 129 2.64 9.94 12.81
N ASN A 130 2.08 10.02 11.61
CA ASN A 130 1.09 11.03 11.24
C ASN A 130 -0.35 10.51 11.28
N GLN A 131 -0.56 9.19 11.23
CA GLN A 131 -1.89 8.57 11.23
C GLN A 131 -1.87 7.11 11.69
N GLU A 132 -3.05 6.57 12.01
CA GLU A 132 -3.26 5.17 12.42
C GLU A 132 -4.22 4.40 11.46
N VAL A 133 -4.49 4.95 10.27
CA VAL A 133 -5.46 4.37 9.33
C VAL A 133 -4.78 3.52 8.27
N TYR A 134 -3.65 3.96 7.75
CA TYR A 134 -2.79 3.25 6.81
C TYR A 134 -1.33 3.32 7.24
N GLY A 135 -0.56 2.32 6.83
CA GLY A 135 0.89 2.39 6.88
C GLY A 135 1.47 3.10 5.67
N VAL A 136 2.73 3.53 5.80
CA VAL A 136 3.51 4.13 4.72
C VAL A 136 4.85 3.41 4.65
N PRO A 137 5.29 2.94 3.48
CA PRO A 137 6.51 2.17 3.39
C PRO A 137 7.72 3.07 3.65
N GLN A 138 8.64 2.60 4.49
CA GLN A 138 9.81 3.38 4.94
C GLN A 138 10.67 3.93 3.79
N TYR A 139 10.78 3.17 2.70
CA TYR A 139 11.58 3.57 1.53
C TYR A 139 10.98 4.73 0.73
N LEU A 140 9.74 5.15 1.02
CA LEU A 140 9.14 6.31 0.38
C LEU A 140 9.93 7.59 0.67
N SER A 141 10.48 7.72 1.88
CA SER A 141 11.39 8.81 2.24
C SER A 141 12.64 8.84 1.37
N ALA A 142 13.23 7.67 1.10
CA ALA A 142 14.37 7.52 0.19
C ALA A 142 13.99 7.82 -1.26
N LEU A 143 12.77 7.48 -1.69
CA LEU A 143 12.26 7.87 -3.01
C LEU A 143 12.09 9.39 -3.13
N GLN A 144 11.52 10.07 -2.14
CA GLN A 144 11.43 11.54 -2.15
C GLN A 144 12.82 12.18 -2.33
N SER A 145 13.82 11.70 -1.58
CA SER A 145 15.21 12.14 -1.76
C SER A 145 15.77 11.82 -3.15
N ALA A 146 15.52 10.61 -3.69
CA ALA A 146 15.98 10.23 -5.02
C ALA A 146 15.31 11.05 -6.14
N TRP A 147 14.02 11.39 -5.99
CA TRP A 147 13.29 12.25 -6.93
C TRP A 147 13.77 13.70 -6.87
N LEU A 148 14.09 14.21 -5.68
CA LEU A 148 14.70 15.53 -5.51
C LEU A 148 16.11 15.59 -6.13
N ASN A 149 16.88 14.51 -6.03
CA ASN A 149 18.23 14.43 -6.58
C ASN A 149 18.25 14.14 -8.10
N GLY A 150 17.21 13.52 -8.65
CA GLY A 150 17.11 13.12 -10.06
C GLY A 150 16.63 14.20 -11.01
N ASN A 151 16.12 15.33 -10.49
CA ASN A 151 15.78 16.51 -11.29
C ASN A 151 16.88 17.56 -11.15
N PRO A 152 17.89 17.62 -12.05
CA PRO A 152 18.77 18.77 -12.07
C PRO A 152 17.92 20.02 -12.37
N PRO A 153 18.11 21.15 -11.66
CA PRO A 153 17.47 22.39 -12.06
C PRO A 153 17.95 22.72 -13.46
N THR A 154 17.04 22.62 -14.44
CA THR A 154 17.29 23.10 -15.80
C THR A 154 17.42 24.62 -15.72
N LYS A 155 18.66 25.10 -15.57
CA LYS A 155 19.01 26.50 -15.83
C LYS A 155 18.82 26.78 -17.33
N LYS A 156 17.59 27.06 -17.76
CA LYS A 156 17.37 27.77 -19.02
C LYS A 156 17.82 29.22 -18.82
N HIS A 157 18.90 29.55 -19.52
CA HIS A 157 19.47 30.89 -19.61
C HIS A 157 18.42 31.91 -20.08
N GLN A 158 18.24 32.99 -19.32
CA GLN A 158 18.01 34.32 -19.88
C GLN A 158 18.96 35.29 -19.18
N LEU A 159 20.21 35.31 -19.65
CA LEU A 159 21.05 36.50 -19.59
C LEU A 159 21.00 37.12 -20.99
N LYS A 160 20.16 38.14 -21.13
CA LYS A 160 20.32 39.16 -22.16
C LYS A 160 20.16 40.49 -21.43
N VAL A 161 21.27 40.98 -20.88
CA VAL A 161 21.40 42.36 -20.42
C VAL A 161 22.35 43.05 -21.40
N GLU A 162 21.85 44.18 -21.86
CA GLU A 162 22.40 45.23 -22.72
C GLU A 162 23.90 45.49 -22.59
N PHE A 163 24.56 45.79 -23.72
CA PHE A 163 25.43 46.96 -23.99
C PHE A 163 25.44 47.10 -25.53
N SER A 164 24.78 48.11 -26.12
CA SER A 164 25.33 49.43 -26.49
C SER A 164 26.67 49.35 -27.21
#